data_AF-A0AAU9Q8G9-F1
#
_entry.id   AF-A0AAU9Q8G9-F1
#
_cell.length_a   1.000
_cell.length_b   1.000
_cell.length_c   1.000
_cell.angle_alpha   90.00
_cell.angle_beta   90.00
_cell.angle_gamma   90.00
#
_symmetry.space_group_name_H-M   'P 1'
#
loop_
_entity.id
_entity.type
_entity.pdbx_description
1 polymer ?
#
loop_
_entity_poly.entity_id
_entity_poly.type
_entity_poly.pdbx_seq_one_letter_code
_entity_poly.pdbx_strand_id
1 'polypeptide(L)'
;MKKHLLTSLLLSSLALVGCSSVETPNLDQFTHFSGGKIMGDATSLYWMTERLTRVSTAADYVTMGDYGSYQSDYRWDDGELRELIRKGEQLDAKQGLVPFQIHIRFNKDGDAIYQQYRVNGKVLPLQRDQLERYKQEANDVVTSIKKQSRDGQSLIQGYWDGETFETCKGREFATLEFNQTLPKFVIDRLASVDSYIAFIGKESRNTATVDELLMLNDDDFDCVPRPKLISE
;
A
#
# COMPACT_ATOMS: atom_id res chain seq x y z
N MET A 1 49.45 -25.36 -75.99
CA MET A 1 48.43 -24.49 -76.63
C MET A 1 47.09 -24.70 -75.92
N LYS A 2 46.40 -23.61 -75.55
CA LYS A 2 44.95 -23.45 -75.24
C LYS A 2 44.31 -24.45 -74.24
N LYS A 3 43.98 -24.02 -73.02
CA LYS A 3 42.71 -23.41 -72.53
C LYS A 3 41.53 -24.41 -72.43
N HIS A 4 40.87 -24.40 -71.27
CA HIS A 4 39.41 -24.41 -70.98
C HIS A 4 39.18 -25.18 -69.65
N LEU A 5 38.88 -24.52 -68.53
CA LEU A 5 37.61 -23.93 -68.04
C LEU A 5 36.67 -24.95 -67.37
N LEU A 6 36.14 -24.53 -66.21
CA LEU A 6 34.99 -25.05 -65.43
C LEU A 6 35.37 -26.19 -64.44
N THR A 7 34.93 -26.23 -63.18
CA THR A 7 33.68 -25.73 -62.59
C THR A 7 33.77 -25.71 -61.05
N SER A 8 33.29 -24.60 -60.44
CA SER A 8 32.49 -24.50 -59.22
C SER A 8 32.56 -25.60 -58.14
N LEU A 9 32.88 -25.21 -56.90
CA LEU A 9 31.86 -25.14 -55.83
C LEU A 9 32.35 -24.22 -54.69
N LEU A 10 31.72 -23.05 -54.60
CA LEU A 10 31.84 -22.10 -53.51
C LEU A 10 31.15 -22.69 -52.27
N LEU A 11 31.93 -23.06 -51.24
CA LEU A 11 31.42 -23.21 -49.88
C LEU A 11 31.27 -21.80 -49.26
N SER A 12 30.19 -21.11 -49.59
CA SER A 12 29.72 -19.96 -48.82
C SER A 12 28.93 -20.47 -47.62
N SER A 13 29.64 -20.76 -46.53
CA SER A 13 29.05 -20.94 -45.20
C SER A 13 28.42 -19.62 -44.75
N LEU A 14 27.09 -19.54 -44.84
CA LEU A 14 26.29 -18.50 -44.21
C LEU A 14 26.51 -18.57 -42.70
N ALA A 15 27.29 -17.64 -42.16
CA ALA A 15 27.27 -17.31 -40.74
C ALA A 15 25.93 -16.62 -40.45
N LEU A 16 24.95 -17.41 -40.01
CA LEU A 16 23.75 -16.91 -39.35
C LEU A 16 24.19 -16.33 -38.01
N VAL A 17 24.45 -15.02 -37.98
CA VAL A 17 24.58 -14.25 -36.75
C VAL A 17 23.19 -14.22 -36.13
N GLY A 18 22.99 -15.04 -35.09
CA GLY A 18 21.76 -15.04 -34.32
C GLY A 18 21.59 -13.67 -33.65
N CYS A 19 20.54 -12.95 -34.03
CA CYS A 19 20.07 -11.80 -33.26
C CYS A 19 19.74 -12.29 -31.86
N SER A 20 20.53 -11.88 -30.86
CA SER A 20 20.12 -11.96 -29.47
C SER A 20 18.81 -11.19 -29.34
N SER A 21 17.73 -11.87 -28.97
CA SER A 21 16.51 -11.18 -28.58
C SER A 21 16.87 -10.30 -27.38
N VAL A 22 16.89 -8.99 -27.60
CA VAL A 22 16.85 -8.04 -26.50
C VAL A 22 15.51 -8.30 -25.83
N GLU A 23 15.54 -8.82 -24.61
CA GLU A 23 14.34 -8.89 -23.76
C GLU A 23 13.74 -7.49 -23.71
N THR A 24 12.59 -7.32 -24.35
CA THR A 24 11.82 -6.08 -24.26
C THR A 24 11.55 -5.84 -22.79
N PRO A 25 11.94 -4.67 -22.23
CA PRO A 25 11.62 -4.36 -20.84
C PRO A 25 10.12 -4.50 -20.64
N ASN A 26 9.73 -5.19 -19.58
CA ASN A 26 8.34 -5.43 -19.23
C ASN A 26 7.61 -4.07 -19.19
N LEU A 27 6.70 -3.82 -20.15
CA LEU A 27 6.04 -2.52 -20.35
C LEU A 27 5.17 -2.09 -19.16
N ASP A 28 4.87 -3.03 -18.27
CA ASP A 28 4.10 -2.83 -17.05
C ASP A 28 4.97 -3.01 -15.81
N GLN A 29 5.99 -2.15 -15.67
CA GLN A 29 6.76 -2.09 -14.43
C GLN A 29 5.88 -1.47 -13.33
N PHE A 30 5.36 -2.34 -12.47
CA PHE A 30 4.68 -1.97 -11.23
C PHE A 30 5.68 -1.95 -10.07
N THR A 31 5.61 -0.91 -9.26
CA THR A 31 6.37 -0.80 -8.01
C THR A 31 5.41 -0.64 -6.85
N HIS A 32 5.59 -1.42 -5.80
CA HIS A 32 4.73 -1.39 -4.62
C HIS A 32 5.43 -0.74 -3.44
N PHE A 33 4.68 0.10 -2.73
CA PHE A 33 5.13 0.81 -1.56
C PHE A 33 4.08 0.68 -0.45
N SER A 34 4.50 0.89 0.78
CA SER A 34 3.61 0.88 1.94
C SER A 34 4.10 1.88 2.98
N GLY A 35 3.21 2.22 3.90
CA GLY A 35 3.47 3.24 4.91
C GLY A 35 2.33 3.31 5.92
N GLY A 36 2.28 4.39 6.67
CA GLY A 36 1.32 4.55 7.77
C GLY A 36 1.66 5.72 8.66
N LYS A 37 0.77 6.08 9.57
CA LYS A 37 0.99 7.14 10.57
C LYS A 37 -0.02 7.04 11.70
N ILE A 38 0.31 7.66 12.83
CA ILE A 38 -0.65 8.01 13.87
C ILE A 38 -0.98 9.51 13.79
N MET A 39 -2.27 9.86 13.90
CA MET A 39 -2.75 11.24 14.02
C MET A 39 -3.86 11.34 15.07
N GLY A 40 -3.51 11.83 16.26
CA GLY A 40 -4.44 11.82 17.40
C GLY A 40 -4.77 10.37 17.77
N ASP A 41 -6.06 10.05 17.82
CA ASP A 41 -6.55 8.69 18.10
C ASP A 41 -6.64 7.80 16.84
N ALA A 42 -6.26 8.35 15.67
CA ALA A 42 -6.35 7.63 14.41
C ALA A 42 -5.01 6.95 14.05
N THR A 43 -5.06 5.64 13.82
CA THR A 43 -3.96 4.90 13.21
C THR A 43 -4.31 4.55 11.77
N SER A 44 -3.42 4.84 10.84
CA SER A 44 -3.60 4.55 9.42
C SER A 44 -2.47 3.67 8.88
N LEU A 45 -2.86 2.63 8.12
CA LEU A 45 -1.97 1.75 7.36
C LEU A 45 -2.18 2.01 5.87
N TYR A 46 -1.10 2.09 5.09
CA TYR A 46 -1.14 2.52 3.69
C TYR A 46 -0.46 1.56 2.73
N TRP A 47 -1.01 1.49 1.51
CA TRP A 47 -0.42 0.79 0.37
C TRP A 47 -0.51 1.65 -0.89
N MET A 48 0.49 1.59 -1.76
CA MET A 48 0.51 2.30 -3.04
C MET A 48 1.17 1.46 -4.12
N THR A 49 0.65 1.55 -5.34
CA THR A 49 1.29 1.03 -6.54
C THR A 49 1.57 2.17 -7.51
N GLU A 50 2.80 2.22 -8.00
CA GLU A 50 3.16 3.03 -9.16
C GLU A 50 3.26 2.17 -10.42
N ARG A 51 2.85 2.71 -11.57
CA ARG A 51 3.09 2.18 -12.92
C ARG A 51 3.96 3.19 -13.67
N LEU A 52 5.14 2.77 -14.13
CA LEU A 52 6.08 3.65 -14.84
C LEU A 52 6.34 4.98 -14.09
N THR A 53 6.56 4.93 -12.76
CA THR A 53 6.80 6.07 -11.84
C THR A 53 5.60 6.98 -11.54
N ARG A 54 4.42 6.70 -12.10
CA ARG A 54 3.18 7.41 -11.78
C ARG A 54 2.35 6.60 -10.82
N VAL A 55 1.75 7.26 -9.84
CA VAL A 55 0.79 6.63 -8.94
C VAL A 55 -0.38 6.11 -9.77
N SER A 56 -0.67 4.81 -9.62
CA SER A 56 -1.79 4.16 -10.30
C SER A 56 -2.90 3.86 -9.30
N THR A 57 -2.54 3.30 -8.14
CA THR A 57 -3.50 2.98 -7.08
C THR A 57 -2.90 3.23 -5.70
N ALA A 58 -3.76 3.50 -4.73
CA ALA A 58 -3.40 3.50 -3.32
C ALA A 58 -4.58 2.98 -2.49
N ALA A 59 -4.32 2.56 -1.27
CA ALA A 59 -5.33 2.09 -0.35
C ALA A 59 -4.93 2.44 1.09
N ASP A 60 -5.92 2.59 1.96
CA ASP A 60 -5.70 2.77 3.40
C ASP A 60 -6.66 1.95 4.25
N TYR A 61 -6.18 1.58 5.44
CA TYR A 61 -6.99 1.07 6.53
C TYR A 61 -6.78 2.00 7.71
N VAL A 62 -7.87 2.50 8.29
CA VAL A 62 -7.84 3.50 9.36
C VAL A 62 -8.71 3.02 10.51
N THR A 63 -8.16 3.09 11.71
CA THR A 63 -8.89 2.89 12.98
C THR A 63 -8.83 4.18 13.77
N MET A 64 -9.91 4.53 14.47
CA MET A 64 -10.05 5.80 15.19
C MET A 64 -10.61 5.54 16.59
N GLY A 65 -10.03 4.61 17.34
CA GLY A 65 -10.55 4.17 18.64
C GLY A 65 -12.06 3.88 18.60
N ASP A 66 -12.81 4.50 19.51
CA ASP A 66 -14.26 4.32 19.64
C ASP A 66 -15.08 5.02 18.53
N TYR A 67 -14.44 5.81 17.66
CA TYR A 67 -15.12 6.55 16.59
C TYR A 67 -15.37 5.71 15.33
N GLY A 68 -14.72 4.54 15.23
CA GLY A 68 -14.92 3.57 14.16
C GLY A 68 -13.65 3.27 13.36
N SER A 69 -13.84 2.60 12.24
CA SER A 69 -12.77 2.19 11.33
C SER A 69 -13.25 2.20 9.90
N TYR A 70 -12.34 2.36 8.95
CA TYR A 70 -12.66 2.25 7.53
C TYR A 70 -11.48 1.75 6.72
N GLN A 71 -11.81 1.30 5.52
CA GLN A 71 -10.85 1.01 4.47
C GLN A 71 -11.21 1.80 3.21
N SER A 72 -10.19 2.25 2.50
CA SER A 72 -10.33 3.01 1.26
C SER A 72 -9.49 2.40 0.15
N ASP A 73 -9.96 2.57 -1.08
CA ASP A 73 -9.25 2.22 -2.30
C ASP A 73 -9.37 3.39 -3.28
N TYR A 74 -8.25 3.73 -3.91
CA TYR A 74 -8.08 4.93 -4.70
C TYR A 74 -7.41 4.58 -6.04
N ARG A 75 -7.89 5.20 -7.12
CA ARG A 75 -7.29 5.04 -8.46
C ARG A 75 -6.99 6.39 -9.09
N TRP A 76 -5.78 6.52 -9.62
CA TRP A 76 -5.34 7.67 -10.41
C TRP A 76 -5.25 7.30 -11.88
N ASP A 77 -5.46 8.30 -12.73
CA ASP A 77 -5.17 8.26 -14.16
C ASP A 77 -4.68 9.63 -14.60
N ASP A 78 -3.56 9.63 -15.32
CA ASP A 78 -2.78 10.81 -15.69
C ASP A 78 -2.47 11.76 -14.52
N GLY A 79 -2.16 11.22 -13.35
CA GLY A 79 -1.80 11.99 -12.17
C GLY A 79 -2.99 12.57 -11.38
N GLU A 80 -4.22 12.41 -11.89
CA GLU A 80 -5.43 12.88 -11.24
C GLU A 80 -6.22 11.74 -10.59
N LEU A 81 -6.78 11.98 -9.41
CA LEU A 81 -7.64 11.00 -8.73
C LEU A 81 -8.92 10.80 -9.53
N ARG A 82 -9.22 9.55 -9.92
CA ARG A 82 -10.39 9.20 -10.75
C ARG A 82 -11.49 8.51 -10.01
N GLU A 83 -11.13 7.73 -9.00
CA GLU A 83 -12.09 6.93 -8.27
C GLU A 83 -11.62 6.73 -6.84
N LEU A 84 -12.58 6.79 -5.93
CA LEU A 84 -12.43 6.53 -4.52
C LEU A 84 -13.62 5.70 -4.06
N ILE A 85 -13.33 4.58 -3.41
CA ILE A 85 -14.33 3.83 -2.63
C ILE A 85 -13.82 3.77 -1.20
N ARG A 86 -14.69 4.10 -0.23
CA ARG A 86 -14.42 3.94 1.19
C ARG A 86 -15.60 3.24 1.85
N LYS A 87 -15.33 2.27 2.72
CA LYS A 87 -16.37 1.58 3.50
C LYS A 87 -15.86 1.28 4.90
N GLY A 88 -16.76 1.30 5.86
CA GLY A 88 -16.42 1.05 7.26
C GLY A 88 -17.58 1.38 8.19
N GLU A 89 -17.23 1.69 9.42
CA GLU A 89 -18.14 2.12 10.48
C GLU A 89 -17.73 3.50 10.98
N GLN A 90 -18.73 4.31 11.30
CA GLN A 90 -18.54 5.64 11.90
C GLN A 90 -19.49 5.81 13.07
N LEU A 91 -19.08 6.60 14.06
CA LEU A 91 -19.92 6.91 15.21
C LEU A 91 -21.11 7.81 14.83
N ASP A 92 -22.32 7.30 15.03
CA ASP A 92 -23.57 8.05 15.01
C ASP A 92 -23.99 8.41 16.43
N ALA A 93 -24.38 9.67 16.64
CA ALA A 93 -24.70 10.20 17.97
C ALA A 93 -25.87 9.49 18.67
N LYS A 94 -26.73 8.77 17.95
CA LYS A 94 -27.92 8.09 18.50
C LYS A 94 -27.79 6.59 18.51
N GLN A 95 -27.06 6.02 17.56
CA GLN A 95 -27.03 4.58 17.30
C GLN A 95 -25.68 3.92 17.59
N GLY A 96 -24.66 4.69 18.00
CA GLY A 96 -23.30 4.16 18.14
C GLY A 96 -22.67 3.96 16.76
N LEU A 97 -21.80 2.96 16.62
CA LEU A 97 -21.17 2.67 15.33
C LEU A 97 -22.21 2.21 14.29
N VAL A 98 -22.23 2.88 13.14
CA VAL A 98 -23.10 2.53 12.02
C VAL A 98 -22.29 2.36 10.73
N PRO A 99 -22.68 1.43 9.84
CA PRO A 99 -21.96 1.23 8.60
C PRO A 99 -22.13 2.43 7.67
N PHE A 100 -21.07 2.77 6.94
CA PHE A 100 -21.10 3.77 5.90
C PHE A 100 -20.33 3.31 4.65
N GLN A 101 -20.69 3.87 3.50
CA GLN A 101 -20.00 3.66 2.25
C GLN A 101 -19.99 4.95 1.43
N ILE A 102 -18.84 5.22 0.82
CA ILE A 102 -18.62 6.33 -0.09
C ILE A 102 -18.08 5.77 -1.40
N HIS A 103 -18.62 6.24 -2.52
CA HIS A 103 -18.10 5.97 -3.84
C HIS A 103 -18.17 7.24 -4.67
N ILE A 104 -17.02 7.72 -5.12
CA ILE A 104 -16.88 8.94 -5.91
C ILE A 104 -16.08 8.61 -7.16
N ARG A 105 -16.53 9.11 -8.32
CA ARG A 105 -15.73 9.14 -9.54
C ARG A 105 -15.58 10.57 -10.03
N PHE A 106 -14.37 10.91 -10.47
CA PHE A 106 -14.02 12.24 -10.95
C PHE A 106 -13.73 12.22 -12.45
N ASN A 107 -14.03 13.32 -13.14
CA ASN A 107 -13.57 13.55 -14.52
C ASN A 107 -12.10 14.01 -14.53
N LYS A 108 -11.60 14.40 -15.71
CA LYS A 108 -10.22 14.91 -15.91
C LYS A 108 -9.97 16.32 -15.36
N ASP A 109 -11.04 17.05 -15.08
CA ASP A 109 -10.97 18.39 -14.53
C ASP A 109 -11.11 18.35 -12.99
N GLY A 110 -11.26 17.15 -12.41
CA GLY A 110 -11.42 16.91 -10.98
C GLY A 110 -12.86 17.05 -10.47
N ASP A 111 -13.85 17.24 -11.34
CA ASP A 111 -15.25 17.32 -10.94
C ASP A 111 -15.84 15.94 -10.69
N ALA A 112 -16.64 15.82 -9.64
CA ALA A 112 -17.30 14.56 -9.29
C ALA A 112 -18.47 14.28 -10.25
N ILE A 113 -18.29 13.30 -11.13
CA ILE A 113 -19.28 12.82 -12.12
C ILE A 113 -20.16 11.68 -11.59
N TYR A 114 -19.75 11.06 -10.50
CA TYR A 114 -20.54 10.07 -9.77
C TYR A 114 -20.28 10.23 -8.27
N GLN A 115 -21.34 10.18 -7.47
CA GLN A 115 -21.27 10.36 -6.03
C GLN A 115 -22.34 9.48 -5.36
N GLN A 116 -21.92 8.70 -4.38
CA GLN A 116 -22.80 7.93 -3.54
C GLN A 116 -22.24 7.89 -2.13
N TYR A 117 -22.96 8.51 -1.19
CA TYR A 117 -22.66 8.42 0.22
C TYR A 117 -23.84 7.78 0.93
N ARG A 118 -23.61 6.64 1.57
CA ARG A 118 -24.60 5.94 2.39
C ARG A 118 -24.15 5.87 3.82
N VAL A 119 -25.06 6.13 4.73
CA VAL A 119 -24.89 5.95 6.17
C VAL A 119 -26.09 5.19 6.70
N ASN A 120 -25.85 4.02 7.28
CA ASN A 120 -26.90 3.13 7.77
C ASN A 120 -28.01 2.90 6.72
N GLY A 121 -27.62 2.60 5.48
CA GLY A 121 -28.51 2.41 4.33
C GLY A 121 -29.12 3.69 3.74
N LYS A 122 -29.02 4.84 4.43
CA LYS A 122 -29.60 6.10 3.98
C LYS A 122 -28.63 6.84 3.05
N VAL A 123 -29.11 7.26 1.87
CA VAL A 123 -28.32 8.05 0.92
C VAL A 123 -28.29 9.51 1.37
N LEU A 124 -27.09 10.07 1.47
CA LEU A 124 -26.83 11.45 1.89
C LEU A 124 -26.10 12.22 0.77
N PRO A 125 -26.34 13.54 0.64
CA PRO A 125 -25.58 14.36 -0.31
C PRO A 125 -24.14 14.54 0.19
N LEU A 126 -23.19 14.56 -0.74
CA LEU A 126 -21.82 15.00 -0.48
C LEU A 126 -21.70 16.49 -0.81
N GLN A 127 -21.16 17.25 0.13
CA GLN A 127 -20.86 18.66 -0.06
C GLN A 127 -19.50 18.86 -0.73
N ARG A 128 -19.31 20.03 -1.37
CA ARG A 128 -18.09 20.33 -2.13
C ARG A 128 -16.83 20.27 -1.27
N ASP A 129 -16.90 20.76 -0.04
CA ASP A 129 -15.81 20.69 0.94
C ASP A 129 -15.48 19.24 1.33
N GLN A 130 -16.47 18.34 1.40
CA GLN A 130 -16.24 16.91 1.63
C GLN A 130 -15.49 16.28 0.45
N LEU A 131 -15.88 16.60 -0.78
CA LEU A 131 -15.21 16.11 -1.99
C LEU A 131 -13.73 16.54 -2.03
N GLU A 132 -13.45 17.80 -1.72
CA GLU A 132 -12.06 18.30 -1.66
C GLU A 132 -11.26 17.66 -0.53
N ARG A 133 -11.87 17.41 0.64
CA ARG A 133 -11.22 16.67 1.72
C ARG A 133 -10.84 15.25 1.29
N TYR A 134 -11.73 14.52 0.61
CA TYR A 134 -11.41 13.17 0.15
C TYR A 134 -10.27 13.14 -0.87
N LYS A 135 -10.18 14.13 -1.76
CA LYS A 135 -9.03 14.28 -2.66
C LYS A 135 -7.74 14.54 -1.87
N GLN A 136 -7.80 15.45 -0.89
CA GLN A 136 -6.65 15.77 -0.06
C GLN A 136 -6.15 14.54 0.72
N GLU A 137 -7.06 13.80 1.37
CA GLU A 137 -6.73 12.58 2.10
C GLU A 137 -6.06 11.53 1.19
N ALA A 138 -6.58 11.31 -0.02
CA ALA A 138 -5.97 10.39 -0.98
C ALA A 138 -4.54 10.83 -1.38
N ASN A 139 -4.32 12.14 -1.57
CA ASN A 139 -2.99 12.69 -1.88
C ASN A 139 -2.04 12.66 -0.67
N ASP A 140 -2.56 12.79 0.55
CA ASP A 140 -1.78 12.69 1.79
C ASP A 140 -1.25 11.27 1.99
N VAL A 141 -2.02 10.23 1.62
CA VAL A 141 -1.56 8.83 1.59
C VAL A 141 -0.34 8.69 0.70
N VAL A 142 -0.44 9.17 -0.54
CA VAL A 142 0.67 9.15 -1.52
C VAL A 142 1.88 9.89 -0.97
N THR A 143 1.68 11.09 -0.42
CA THR A 143 2.76 11.93 0.10
C THR A 143 3.47 11.26 1.28
N SER A 144 2.71 10.65 2.19
CA SER A 144 3.25 9.95 3.37
C SER A 144 4.10 8.75 2.96
N ILE A 145 3.59 7.90 2.07
CA ILE A 145 4.33 6.75 1.54
C ILE A 145 5.60 7.20 0.82
N LYS A 146 5.52 8.22 -0.05
CA LYS A 146 6.68 8.72 -0.79
C LYS A 146 7.75 9.29 0.12
N LYS A 147 7.37 9.90 1.26
CA LYS A 147 8.32 10.35 2.26
C LYS A 147 9.01 9.16 2.93
N GLN A 148 8.23 8.24 3.49
CA GLN A 148 8.74 7.05 4.18
C GLN A 148 9.64 6.20 3.28
N SER A 149 9.23 5.98 2.03
CA SER A 149 10.04 5.25 1.05
C SER A 149 11.39 5.92 0.78
N ARG A 150 11.48 7.26 0.72
CA ARG A 150 12.77 7.97 0.58
C ARG A 150 13.67 7.79 1.79
N ASP A 151 13.07 7.67 2.97
CA ASP A 151 13.76 7.42 4.23
C ASP A 151 14.14 5.93 4.40
N GLY A 152 13.81 5.08 3.41
CA GLY A 152 14.04 3.64 3.41
C GLY A 152 13.07 2.86 4.32
N GLN A 153 11.96 3.49 4.69
CA GLN A 153 10.96 2.96 5.61
C GLN A 153 9.78 2.35 4.85
N SER A 154 9.11 1.39 5.49
CA SER A 154 7.89 0.78 4.99
C SER A 154 7.00 0.32 6.15
N LEU A 155 5.75 -0.02 5.85
CA LEU A 155 4.86 -0.67 6.80
C LEU A 155 5.26 -2.14 6.95
N ILE A 156 5.54 -2.52 8.19
CA ILE A 156 5.84 -3.89 8.60
C ILE A 156 4.76 -4.31 9.60
N GLN A 157 4.21 -5.50 9.41
CA GLN A 157 3.20 -6.11 10.27
C GLN A 157 3.63 -7.53 10.59
N GLY A 158 3.33 -8.02 11.78
CA GLY A 158 3.68 -9.36 12.20
C GLY A 158 3.34 -9.64 13.65
N TYR A 159 3.86 -10.75 14.15
CA TYR A 159 3.66 -11.24 15.50
C TYR A 159 4.99 -11.31 16.24
N TRP A 160 4.97 -10.87 17.48
CA TRP A 160 6.08 -10.96 18.41
C TRP A 160 5.73 -11.98 19.50
N ASP A 161 6.60 -12.98 19.69
CA ASP A 161 6.40 -14.09 20.63
C ASP A 161 7.25 -13.96 21.92
N GLY A 162 7.91 -12.81 22.11
CA GLY A 162 8.85 -12.58 23.21
C GLY A 162 10.33 -12.82 22.87
N GLU A 163 10.62 -13.53 21.77
CA GLU A 163 11.98 -13.84 21.33
C GLU A 163 12.23 -13.42 19.88
N THR A 164 11.28 -13.72 19.00
CA THR A 164 11.35 -13.49 17.55
C THR A 164 10.15 -12.70 17.05
N PHE A 165 10.38 -11.98 15.95
CA PHE A 165 9.33 -11.27 15.22
C PHE A 165 9.09 -11.95 13.87
N GLU A 166 7.91 -12.55 13.69
CA GLU A 166 7.49 -13.12 12.42
C GLU A 166 6.56 -12.13 11.68
N THR A 167 6.98 -11.68 10.50
CA THR A 167 6.13 -10.82 9.67
C THR A 167 4.92 -11.58 9.12
N CYS A 168 3.86 -10.85 8.79
CA CYS A 168 2.69 -11.34 8.07
C CYS A 168 2.99 -11.98 6.68
N LYS A 169 4.24 -11.90 6.21
CA LYS A 169 4.71 -12.53 4.97
C LYS A 169 5.57 -13.79 5.22
N GLY A 170 5.67 -14.25 6.47
CA GLY A 170 6.43 -15.43 6.87
C GLY A 170 7.94 -15.23 6.99
N ARG A 171 8.41 -13.98 7.10
CA ARG A 171 9.81 -13.67 7.37
C ARG A 171 10.02 -13.45 8.85
N GLU A 172 10.95 -14.19 9.43
CA GLU A 172 11.34 -14.09 10.83
C GLU A 172 12.57 -13.18 11.05
N PHE A 173 12.59 -12.51 12.20
CA PHE A 173 13.69 -11.69 12.68
C PHE A 173 13.99 -12.03 14.13
N ALA A 174 15.26 -12.29 14.45
CA ALA A 174 15.67 -12.59 15.83
C ALA A 174 15.83 -11.34 16.70
N THR A 175 15.65 -10.15 16.15
CA THR A 175 15.82 -8.90 16.89
C THR A 175 14.83 -7.85 16.40
N LEU A 176 14.08 -7.29 17.36
CA LEU A 176 13.22 -6.13 17.16
C LEU A 176 13.83 -4.93 17.89
N GLU A 177 14.35 -3.96 17.14
CA GLU A 177 15.01 -2.78 17.69
C GLU A 177 14.09 -1.57 17.65
N PHE A 178 14.01 -0.79 18.73
CA PHE A 178 13.19 0.42 18.78
C PHE A 178 14.06 1.67 18.73
N ASN A 179 13.88 2.50 17.69
CA ASN A 179 14.61 3.77 17.55
C ASN A 179 14.07 4.88 18.45
N GLN A 180 12.93 4.65 19.10
CA GLN A 180 12.29 5.57 20.04
C GLN A 180 12.20 4.94 21.42
N THR A 181 12.22 5.76 22.47
CA THR A 181 11.91 5.28 23.81
C THR A 181 10.44 4.90 23.88
N LEU A 182 10.17 3.60 24.03
CA LEU A 182 8.81 3.11 24.20
C LEU A 182 8.25 3.48 25.57
N PRO A 183 6.95 3.84 25.67
CA PRO A 183 6.27 3.93 26.95
C PRO A 183 6.32 2.60 27.70
N LYS A 184 6.36 2.66 29.03
CA LYS A 184 6.46 1.45 29.87
C LYS A 184 5.37 0.42 29.59
N PHE A 185 4.13 0.84 29.34
CA PHE A 185 3.03 -0.09 29.07
C PHE A 185 3.26 -0.93 27.79
N VAL A 186 3.93 -0.37 26.78
CA VAL A 186 4.26 -1.07 25.54
C VAL A 186 5.31 -2.15 25.84
N ILE A 187 6.34 -1.79 26.62
CA ILE A 187 7.38 -2.72 27.05
C ILE A 187 6.78 -3.86 27.87
N ASP A 188 5.94 -3.53 28.85
CA ASP A 188 5.30 -4.51 29.72
C ASP A 188 4.41 -5.47 28.90
N ARG A 189 3.70 -4.96 27.88
CA ARG A 189 2.88 -5.78 26.99
C ARG A 189 3.72 -6.73 26.13
N LEU A 190 4.73 -6.21 25.43
CA LEU A 190 5.63 -7.00 24.58
C LEU A 190 6.42 -8.07 25.36
N ALA A 191 6.60 -7.87 26.67
CA ALA A 191 7.29 -8.82 27.53
C ALA A 191 6.36 -9.87 28.16
N SER A 192 5.04 -9.68 28.13
CA SER A 192 4.09 -10.51 28.88
C SER A 192 3.22 -11.43 28.03
N VAL A 193 3.00 -11.09 26.76
CA VAL A 193 2.12 -11.84 25.86
C VAL A 193 2.59 -11.76 24.41
N ASP A 194 2.29 -12.82 23.67
CA ASP A 194 2.38 -12.82 22.22
C ASP A 194 1.47 -11.70 21.67
N SER A 195 2.01 -10.91 20.75
CA SER A 195 1.38 -9.67 20.32
C SER A 195 1.47 -9.47 18.82
N TYR A 196 0.36 -9.10 18.20
CA TYR A 196 0.38 -8.49 16.88
C TYR A 196 0.98 -7.08 16.96
N ILE A 197 1.87 -6.76 16.01
CA ILE A 197 2.51 -5.45 15.90
C ILE A 197 2.44 -4.96 14.45
N ALA A 198 2.04 -3.70 14.27
CA ALA A 198 2.23 -2.96 13.03
C ALA A 198 3.09 -1.71 13.28
N PHE A 199 4.07 -1.46 12.41
CA PHE A 199 4.97 -0.32 12.57
C PHE A 199 5.53 0.19 11.24
N ILE A 200 5.99 1.44 11.24
CA ILE A 200 6.89 1.98 10.22
C ILE A 200 8.31 1.67 10.63
N GLY A 201 9.09 1.13 9.70
CA GLY A 201 10.42 0.68 10.02
C GLY A 201 11.21 0.16 8.83
N LYS A 202 12.32 -0.49 9.15
CA LYS A 202 13.30 -1.02 8.20
C LYS A 202 13.58 -2.47 8.50
N GLU A 203 13.71 -3.27 7.44
CA GLU A 203 14.17 -4.65 7.55
C GLU A 203 15.65 -4.71 7.15
N SER A 204 16.48 -5.26 8.03
CA SER A 204 17.85 -5.67 7.71
C SER A 204 17.91 -7.18 7.54
N ARG A 205 19.09 -7.81 7.60
CA ARG A 205 19.20 -9.26 7.43
C ARG A 205 18.48 -10.04 8.54
N ASN A 206 18.69 -9.66 9.79
CA ASN A 206 18.20 -10.39 10.98
C ASN A 206 17.48 -9.50 12.00
N THR A 207 17.40 -8.19 11.72
CA THR A 207 16.79 -7.21 12.61
C THR A 207 15.69 -6.46 11.88
N ALA A 208 14.54 -6.31 12.54
CA ALA A 208 13.51 -5.35 12.17
C ALA A 208 13.62 -4.14 13.10
N THR A 209 13.80 -2.95 12.52
CA THR A 209 13.91 -1.70 13.28
C THR A 209 12.59 -0.96 13.23
N VAL A 210 12.02 -0.68 14.40
CA VAL A 210 10.79 0.05 14.65
C VAL A 210 11.11 1.54 14.77
N ASP A 211 10.75 2.29 13.72
CA ASP A 211 10.87 3.74 13.69
C ASP A 211 9.62 4.41 14.28
N GLU A 212 8.42 3.89 14.03
CA GLU A 212 7.14 4.36 14.59
C GLU A 212 6.21 3.18 14.82
N LEU A 213 5.84 2.90 16.07
CA LEU A 213 4.85 1.88 16.41
C LEU A 213 3.45 2.41 16.06
N LEU A 214 2.71 1.69 15.22
CA LEU A 214 1.37 2.08 14.75
C LEU A 214 0.26 1.35 15.51
N MET A 215 0.40 0.03 15.67
CA MET A 215 -0.58 -0.81 16.35
C MET A 215 0.11 -1.87 17.20
N LEU A 216 -0.52 -2.17 18.34
CA LEU A 216 -0.18 -3.28 19.22
C LEU A 216 -1.49 -3.92 19.68
N ASN A 217 -1.70 -5.19 19.32
CA ASN A 217 -2.89 -5.96 19.67
C ASN A 217 -2.50 -7.35 20.20
N ASP A 218 -3.48 -8.12 20.65
CA ASP A 218 -3.34 -9.56 20.93
C ASP A 218 -2.93 -10.35 19.67
N ASP A 219 -2.45 -11.58 19.88
CA ASP A 219 -2.00 -12.51 18.84
C ASP A 219 -3.14 -13.06 17.96
N ASP A 220 -4.39 -12.96 18.42
CA ASP A 220 -5.58 -13.30 17.65
C ASP A 220 -5.96 -12.27 16.58
N PHE A 221 -5.29 -11.11 16.56
CA PHE A 221 -5.55 -10.05 15.59
C PHE A 221 -4.90 -10.38 14.24
N ASP A 222 -5.76 -10.52 13.22
CA ASP A 222 -5.31 -10.82 11.86
C ASP A 222 -4.50 -9.68 11.22
N CYS A 223 -3.48 -10.07 10.47
CA CYS A 223 -2.76 -9.18 9.56
C CYS A 223 -3.71 -8.41 8.63
N VAL A 224 -3.57 -7.09 8.59
CA VAL A 224 -4.44 -6.23 7.77
C VAL A 224 -4.04 -6.36 6.30
N PRO A 225 -4.91 -6.90 5.43
CA PRO A 225 -4.62 -6.99 4.01
C PRO A 225 -4.78 -5.61 3.35
N ARG A 226 -4.08 -5.40 2.24
CA ARG A 226 -4.33 -4.26 1.37
C ARG A 226 -5.81 -4.25 0.95
N PRO A 227 -6.56 -3.16 1.19
CA PRO A 227 -7.93 -3.03 0.71
C PRO A 227 -8.02 -3.16 -0.81
N LYS A 228 -9.07 -3.83 -1.27
CA LYS A 228 -9.43 -3.99 -2.68
C LYS A 228 -10.92 -3.76 -2.83
N LEU A 229 -11.31 -2.51 -3.10
CA LEU A 229 -12.70 -2.08 -3.20
C LEU A 229 -13.09 -1.70 -4.63
N ILE A 230 -12.12 -1.26 -5.43
CA ILE A 230 -12.29 -0.97 -6.85
C ILE A 230 -11.92 -2.24 -7.62
N SER A 231 -12.82 -2.72 -8.49
CA SER A 231 -12.53 -3.84 -9.37
C SER A 231 -11.45 -3.45 -10.40
N GLU A 232 -10.50 -4.35 -10.62
CA GLU A 232 -9.50 -4.26 -11.71
C GLU A 232 -10.15 -4.31 -13.09
#